data_AF-A0A6A4RIL7-F1
#
_entry.id   AF-A0A6A4RIL7-F1
#
_cell.length_a   1.000
_cell.length_b   1.000
_cell.length_c   1.000
_cell.angle_alpha   90.00
_cell.angle_beta   90.00
_cell.angle_gamma   90.00
#
_symmetry.space_group_name_H-M   'P 1'
#
loop_
_entity.id
_entity.type
_entity.pdbx_description
1 polymer ?
#
loop_
_entity_poly.entity_id
_entity_poly.type
_entity_poly.pdbx_seq_one_letter_code
_entity_poly.pdbx_strand_id
1 'polypeptide(L)'
;METGVRIYNVEPLMEKGHLGAFDFDRSSSADSSDLYKPGLNKRLMRFVFSDSDHEQIGSVALSSMLHRSNLLAVVGGGVNPKFSEISVLIWDDARESRDPKDKLVLEFTFTKPVLAVRMRHDKIIIVLKNRIYVYSFPDNPVKLFEFDTRDNPKG
;
A
#
# COMPACT_ATOMS: atom_id res chain seq x y z
N MET A 1 3.15 25.08 0.68
CA MET A 1 3.46 24.14 1.77
C MET A 1 3.29 22.75 1.20
N GLU A 2 4.41 22.15 0.81
CA GLU A 2 4.46 20.91 0.03
C GLU A 2 4.22 19.70 0.91
N THR A 3 3.37 18.84 0.41
CA THR A 3 2.87 17.67 1.08
C THR A 3 3.12 16.50 0.14
N GLY A 4 4.14 15.73 0.47
CA GLY A 4 4.58 14.59 -0.32
C GLY A 4 5.22 13.58 0.62
N VAL A 5 5.10 12.30 0.28
CA VAL A 5 5.72 11.22 1.04
C VAL A 5 7.22 11.25 0.77
N ARG A 6 8.00 11.53 1.81
CA ARG A 6 9.47 11.50 1.75
C ARG A 6 9.95 10.10 2.11
N ILE A 7 10.77 9.49 1.26
CA ILE A 7 11.34 8.17 1.47
C ILE A 7 12.79 8.36 1.90
N TYR A 8 13.09 8.02 3.15
CA TYR A 8 14.44 8.04 3.70
C TYR A 8 15.00 6.62 3.75
N ASN A 9 16.22 6.44 3.22
CA ASN A 9 17.03 5.25 3.50
C ASN A 9 17.73 5.50 4.84
N VAL A 10 17.60 4.59 5.81
CA VAL A 10 18.29 4.73 7.10
C VAL A 10 19.77 4.32 6.93
N GLU A 11 20.54 5.34 6.56
CA GLU A 11 21.98 5.61 6.65
C GLU A 11 23.06 4.86 5.82
N PRO A 12 24.09 5.59 5.32
CA PRO A 12 24.25 7.05 5.39
C PRO A 12 23.33 7.79 4.39
N LEU A 13 22.77 8.90 4.85
CA LEU A 13 21.62 9.64 4.29
C LEU A 13 21.90 10.25 2.90
N MET A 14 21.15 9.82 1.88
CA MET A 14 21.01 10.55 0.61
C MET A 14 19.54 10.66 0.21
N GLU A 15 19.07 11.90 0.01
CA GLU A 15 17.75 12.19 -0.54
C GLU A 15 17.71 11.83 -2.03
N LYS A 16 16.79 10.94 -2.43
CA LYS A 16 16.67 10.47 -3.83
C LYS A 16 15.54 11.12 -4.64
N GLY A 17 14.78 12.05 -4.06
CA GLY A 17 13.86 12.90 -4.83
C GLY A 17 12.51 13.19 -4.17
N HIS A 18 11.79 14.11 -4.81
CA HIS A 18 10.49 14.64 -4.42
C HIS A 18 9.49 14.44 -5.56
N LEU A 19 8.32 13.83 -5.32
CA LEU A 19 7.28 13.61 -6.33
C LEU A 19 6.00 14.36 -5.95
N GLY A 20 5.55 15.24 -6.84
CA GLY A 20 4.26 15.94 -6.75
C GLY A 20 3.06 15.05 -7.08
N ALA A 21 1.87 15.50 -6.66
CA ALA A 21 0.60 14.78 -6.77
C ALA A 21 0.28 14.35 -8.22
N PHE A 22 -0.27 13.14 -8.38
CA PHE A 22 -0.64 12.54 -9.67
C PHE A 22 -2.16 12.64 -9.89
N ASP A 23 -2.55 13.16 -11.04
CA ASP A 23 -3.92 13.08 -11.58
C ASP A 23 -4.11 11.77 -12.37
N PHE A 24 -5.26 11.13 -12.16
CA PHE A 24 -5.50 9.72 -12.53
C PHE A 24 -6.51 9.54 -13.69
N ASP A 25 -7.19 10.60 -14.15
CA ASP A 25 -8.23 10.49 -15.18
C ASP A 25 -7.69 10.70 -16.61
N ARG A 26 -7.35 9.60 -17.31
CA ARG A 26 -7.61 9.42 -18.75
C ARG A 26 -7.31 7.99 -19.20
N SER A 27 -8.37 7.21 -19.33
CA SER A 27 -8.37 5.91 -20.02
C SER A 27 -8.40 6.10 -21.54
N SER A 28 -7.33 5.73 -22.24
CA SER A 28 -7.40 5.29 -23.64
C SER A 28 -6.11 4.56 -24.01
N SER A 29 -6.16 3.22 -24.04
CA SER A 29 -5.23 2.33 -24.77
C SER A 29 -3.73 2.70 -24.76
N ALA A 30 -3.22 3.23 -23.65
CA ALA A 30 -1.85 3.71 -23.60
C ALA A 30 -0.90 2.52 -23.53
N ASP A 31 -0.09 2.39 -24.58
CA ASP A 31 0.99 1.44 -24.71
C ASP A 31 1.90 1.51 -23.46
N SER A 32 2.51 0.38 -23.10
CA SER A 32 3.39 0.20 -21.92
C SER A 32 4.52 1.25 -21.81
N SER A 33 4.77 1.97 -22.91
CA SER A 33 5.69 3.09 -23.04
C SER A 33 5.24 4.41 -22.38
N ASP A 34 3.97 4.58 -22.02
CA ASP A 34 3.43 5.91 -21.69
C ASP A 34 3.25 6.15 -20.18
N LEU A 35 3.39 5.11 -19.34
CA LEU A 35 3.43 5.23 -17.88
C LEU A 35 4.86 5.52 -17.35
N TYR A 36 5.56 6.45 -17.98
CA TYR A 36 6.87 6.92 -17.54
C TYR A 36 6.72 8.09 -16.55
N LYS A 37 7.07 7.85 -15.28
CA LYS A 37 7.73 8.89 -14.47
C LYS A 37 9.17 8.48 -14.18
N PRO A 38 10.16 9.32 -14.52
CA PRO A 38 11.56 9.02 -14.27
C PRO A 38 11.81 9.01 -12.76
N GLY A 39 12.18 7.84 -12.21
CA GLY A 39 12.65 7.71 -10.82
C GLY A 39 12.07 6.55 -10.02
N LEU A 40 10.90 6.00 -10.40
CA LEU A 40 10.41 4.77 -9.78
C LEU A 40 11.04 3.57 -10.51
N ASN A 41 11.88 2.84 -9.80
CA ASN A 41 12.57 1.68 -10.37
C ASN A 41 11.52 0.61 -10.68
N LYS A 42 11.13 0.46 -11.97
CA LYS A 42 10.18 -0.56 -12.48
C LYS A 42 10.49 -1.96 -11.96
N ARG A 43 11.76 -2.19 -11.63
CA ARG A 43 12.28 -3.43 -11.06
C ARG A 43 11.77 -3.71 -9.64
N LEU A 44 11.60 -2.70 -8.79
CA LEU A 44 11.32 -2.90 -7.36
C LEU A 44 9.89 -3.36 -7.10
N MET A 45 8.88 -2.83 -7.80
CA MET A 45 7.51 -3.37 -7.70
C MET A 45 7.35 -4.72 -8.39
N ARG A 46 8.03 -4.94 -9.53
CA ARG A 46 8.11 -6.26 -10.17
C ARG A 46 8.85 -7.30 -9.33
N PHE A 47 9.68 -6.86 -8.37
CA PHE A 47 10.32 -7.74 -7.40
C PHE A 47 9.43 -8.13 -6.22
N VAL A 48 8.34 -7.39 -5.97
CA VAL A 48 7.47 -7.63 -4.81
C VAL A 48 6.24 -8.45 -5.17
N PHE A 49 5.73 -8.33 -6.40
CA PHE A 49 4.61 -9.14 -6.88
C PHE A 49 4.99 -9.84 -8.18
N SER A 50 4.76 -11.14 -8.23
CA SER A 50 4.85 -11.93 -9.45
C SER A 50 3.69 -11.62 -10.40
N ASP A 51 3.80 -12.02 -11.67
CA ASP A 51 2.69 -11.85 -12.63
C ASP A 51 1.42 -12.60 -12.18
N SER A 52 1.58 -13.72 -11.48
CA SER A 52 0.47 -14.46 -10.85
C SER A 52 -0.17 -13.66 -9.72
N ASP A 53 0.61 -12.95 -8.89
CA ASP A 53 0.06 -12.10 -7.83
C ASP A 53 -0.71 -10.91 -8.44
N HIS A 54 -0.24 -10.31 -9.54
CA HIS A 54 -0.96 -9.23 -10.23
C HIS A 54 -2.33 -9.69 -10.77
N GLU A 55 -2.42 -10.92 -11.27
CA GLU A 55 -3.70 -11.49 -11.67
C GLU A 55 -4.65 -11.63 -10.47
N GLN A 56 -4.17 -11.79 -9.24
CA GLN A 56 -5.02 -11.93 -8.06
C GLN A 56 -5.45 -10.60 -7.45
N ILE A 57 -4.56 -9.63 -7.40
CA ILE A 57 -4.75 -8.34 -6.69
C ILE A 57 -5.34 -7.28 -7.62
N GLY A 58 -5.00 -7.34 -8.91
CA GLY A 58 -5.24 -6.25 -9.84
C GLY A 58 -4.39 -5.02 -9.50
N SER A 59 -4.87 -3.85 -9.89
CA SER A 59 -4.22 -2.58 -9.59
C SER A 59 -4.26 -2.24 -8.09
N VAL A 60 -3.20 -1.57 -7.62
CA VAL A 60 -2.98 -1.22 -6.21
C VAL A 60 -2.82 0.30 -6.09
N ALA A 61 -3.47 0.90 -5.10
CA ALA A 61 -3.30 2.33 -4.78
C ALA A 61 -2.02 2.59 -3.99
N LEU A 62 -1.77 1.77 -2.96
CA LEU A 62 -0.55 1.85 -2.14
C LEU A 62 -0.18 0.49 -1.56
N SER A 63 1.11 0.33 -1.27
CA SER A 63 1.64 -0.84 -0.56
C SER A 63 2.66 -0.44 0.52
N SER A 64 2.72 -1.21 1.59
CA SER A 64 3.66 -1.03 2.70
C SER A 64 4.18 -2.38 3.18
N MET A 65 5.49 -2.51 3.37
CA MET A 65 6.12 -3.72 3.92
C MET A 65 6.29 -3.60 5.43
N LEU A 66 6.15 -4.70 6.16
CA LEU A 66 6.62 -4.75 7.55
C LEU A 66 8.14 -4.92 7.55
N HIS A 67 8.87 -3.82 7.77
CA HIS A 67 10.35 -3.80 7.82
C HIS A 67 10.98 -4.53 6.62
N ARG A 68 11.73 -5.61 6.87
CA ARG A 68 12.35 -6.51 5.88
C ARG A 68 11.74 -7.92 5.94
N SER A 69 10.45 -8.02 6.28
CA SER A 69 9.72 -9.30 6.35
C SER A 69 8.86 -9.54 5.11
N ASN A 70 8.39 -10.76 4.96
CA ASN A 70 7.47 -11.24 3.93
C ASN A 70 6.03 -10.69 4.03
N LEU A 71 5.70 -9.92 5.08
CA LEU A 71 4.36 -9.35 5.24
C LEU A 71 4.23 -8.01 4.53
N LEU A 72 3.24 -7.92 3.65
CA LEU A 72 2.91 -6.76 2.83
C LEU A 72 1.48 -6.32 3.11
N ALA A 73 1.27 -5.05 3.43
CA ALA A 73 -0.05 -4.43 3.39
C ALA A 73 -0.28 -3.82 2.00
N VAL A 74 -1.43 -4.12 1.41
CA VAL A 74 -1.83 -3.72 0.06
C VAL A 74 -3.21 -3.10 0.11
N VAL A 75 -3.39 -1.95 -0.53
CA VAL A 75 -4.71 -1.32 -0.70
C VAL A 75 -5.06 -1.33 -2.17
N GLY A 76 -6.21 -1.89 -2.51
CA GLY A 76 -6.69 -1.89 -3.89
C GLY A 76 -6.92 -0.47 -4.41
N GLY A 77 -6.77 -0.25 -5.71
CA GLY A 77 -7.11 1.02 -6.36
C GLY A 77 -6.41 1.16 -7.70
N GLY A 78 -6.46 2.34 -8.31
CA GLY A 78 -5.92 2.53 -9.66
C GLY A 78 -6.87 2.05 -10.76
N VAL A 79 -6.34 1.61 -11.91
CA VAL A 79 -7.14 1.54 -13.17
C VAL A 79 -8.03 0.32 -13.21
N ASN A 80 -7.51 -0.81 -12.72
CA ASN A 80 -8.23 -2.08 -12.73
C ASN A 80 -8.04 -2.81 -11.39
N PRO A 81 -8.57 -2.27 -10.28
CA PRO A 81 -8.43 -2.90 -8.98
C PRO A 81 -9.38 -4.09 -8.85
N LYS A 82 -8.91 -5.20 -8.25
CA LYS A 82 -9.81 -6.29 -7.84
C LYS A 82 -10.38 -6.07 -6.44
N PHE A 83 -9.81 -5.15 -5.68
CA PHE A 83 -10.17 -4.84 -4.30
C PHE A 83 -10.42 -3.34 -4.13
N SER A 84 -11.28 -3.00 -3.16
CA SER A 84 -11.66 -1.60 -2.92
C SER A 84 -10.53 -0.80 -2.25
N GLU A 85 -10.50 0.52 -2.48
CA GLU A 85 -9.61 1.48 -1.80
C GLU A 85 -9.89 1.59 -0.29
N ILE A 86 -11.00 1.02 0.17
CA ILE A 86 -11.36 0.93 1.58
C ILE A 86 -10.88 -0.38 2.23
N SER A 87 -10.29 -1.30 1.47
CA SER A 87 -9.78 -2.58 1.95
C SER A 87 -8.25 -2.57 2.04
N VAL A 88 -7.72 -3.01 3.17
CA VAL A 88 -6.29 -3.26 3.40
C VAL A 88 -6.09 -4.76 3.51
N LEU A 89 -5.33 -5.31 2.59
CA LEU A 89 -5.05 -6.72 2.46
C LEU A 89 -3.64 -7.00 2.97
N ILE A 90 -3.49 -7.96 3.86
CA ILE A 90 -2.19 -8.41 4.34
C ILE A 90 -1.82 -9.65 3.56
N TRP A 91 -0.78 -9.52 2.75
CA TRP A 91 -0.15 -10.59 2.00
C TRP A 91 1.05 -11.14 2.76
N ASP A 92 1.18 -12.45 2.78
CA ASP A 92 2.35 -13.17 3.24
C ASP A 92 3.01 -13.85 2.03
N ASP A 93 4.08 -13.25 1.52
CA ASP A 93 4.75 -13.74 0.32
C ASP A 93 5.54 -15.03 0.54
N ALA A 94 5.90 -15.34 1.79
CA ALA A 94 6.62 -16.58 2.12
C ALA A 94 5.70 -17.80 2.15
N ARG A 95 4.38 -17.61 2.10
CA ARG A 95 3.42 -18.72 2.01
C ARG A 95 3.46 -19.31 0.62
N GLU A 96 4.21 -20.39 0.49
CA GLU A 96 4.12 -21.30 -0.63
C GLU A 96 2.89 -22.21 -0.43
N SER A 97 1.76 -21.85 -1.04
CA SER A 97 0.59 -22.73 -1.12
C SER A 97 0.26 -23.11 -2.55
N ARG A 98 -0.46 -24.23 -2.72
CA ARG A 98 -0.95 -24.72 -4.01
C ARG A 98 -2.00 -23.79 -4.63
N ASP A 99 -2.74 -23.05 -3.81
CA ASP A 99 -3.62 -21.97 -4.25
C ASP A 99 -2.95 -20.63 -3.94
N PRO A 100 -2.63 -19.81 -4.95
CA PRO A 100 -2.00 -18.51 -4.70
C PRO A 100 -2.88 -17.55 -3.89
N LYS A 101 -4.19 -17.81 -3.76
CA LYS A 101 -5.09 -17.06 -2.87
C LYS A 101 -4.75 -17.23 -1.39
N ASP A 102 -4.02 -18.27 -1.01
CA ASP A 102 -3.67 -18.56 0.38
C ASP A 102 -2.57 -17.63 0.93
N LYS A 103 -1.99 -16.79 0.08
CA LYS A 103 -1.07 -15.73 0.52
C LYS A 103 -1.80 -14.57 1.20
N LEU A 104 -3.11 -14.39 0.97
CA LEU A 104 -3.90 -13.40 1.69
C LEU A 104 -4.18 -13.91 3.11
N VAL A 105 -3.58 -13.28 4.11
CA VAL A 105 -3.69 -13.74 5.50
C VAL A 105 -4.69 -12.95 6.34
N LEU A 106 -4.89 -11.67 6.03
CA LEU A 106 -5.82 -10.80 6.74
C LEU A 106 -6.42 -9.76 5.79
N GLU A 107 -7.64 -9.33 6.09
CA GLU A 107 -8.28 -8.19 5.45
C GLU A 107 -8.86 -7.24 6.51
N PHE A 108 -8.64 -5.94 6.32
CA PHE A 108 -9.31 -4.89 7.06
C PHE A 108 -10.18 -4.07 6.11
N THR A 109 -11.44 -3.86 6.46
CA THR A 109 -12.37 -3.05 5.66
C THR A 109 -12.79 -1.81 6.42
N PHE A 110 -12.77 -0.66 5.74
CA PHE A 110 -13.10 0.64 6.31
C PHE A 110 -14.28 1.29 5.59
N THR A 111 -14.76 2.42 6.10
CA THR A 111 -15.89 3.16 5.54
C THR A 111 -15.48 4.24 4.53
N LYS A 112 -14.19 4.57 4.45
CA LYS A 112 -13.63 5.56 3.53
C LYS A 112 -12.29 5.07 2.98
N PRO A 113 -11.81 5.65 1.87
CA PRO A 113 -10.52 5.28 1.28
C PRO A 113 -9.37 5.41 2.28
N VAL A 114 -8.48 4.42 2.25
CA VAL A 114 -7.26 4.40 3.04
C VAL A 114 -6.20 5.23 2.33
N LEU A 115 -5.68 6.23 3.04
CA LEU A 115 -4.68 7.16 2.50
C LEU A 115 -3.24 6.74 2.84
N ALA A 116 -3.05 6.07 3.97
CA ALA A 116 -1.74 5.52 4.33
C ALA A 116 -1.88 4.29 5.23
N VAL A 117 -0.90 3.40 5.09
CA VAL A 117 -0.67 2.27 5.99
C VAL A 117 0.75 2.35 6.53
N ARG A 118 0.91 2.14 7.84
CA ARG A 118 2.20 2.03 8.50
C ARG A 118 2.23 0.78 9.36
N MET A 119 3.29 0.00 9.23
CA MET A 119 3.44 -1.28 9.93
C MET A 119 4.65 -1.26 10.86
N ARG A 120 4.47 -1.85 12.04
CA ARG A 120 5.49 -2.22 13.02
C ARG A 120 5.29 -3.67 13.41
N HIS A 121 6.26 -4.26 14.12
CA HIS A 121 6.17 -5.66 14.53
C HIS A 121 4.96 -5.96 15.41
N ASP A 122 4.48 -4.99 16.19
CA ASP A 122 3.41 -5.16 17.16
C ASP A 122 2.11 -4.42 16.79
N LYS A 123 2.15 -3.58 15.74
CA LYS A 123 1.03 -2.70 15.36
C LYS A 123 0.93 -2.47 13.87
N ILE A 124 -0.30 -2.30 13.42
CA ILE A 124 -0.62 -1.72 12.12
C ILE A 124 -1.47 -0.46 12.32
N ILE A 125 -1.08 0.60 11.63
CA ILE A 125 -1.74 1.90 11.69
C ILE A 125 -2.34 2.18 10.32
N ILE A 126 -3.65 2.44 10.29
CA ILE A 126 -4.41 2.74 9.08
C ILE A 126 -4.91 4.17 9.16
N VAL A 127 -4.61 4.95 8.13
CA VAL A 127 -4.96 6.37 8.08
C VAL A 127 -6.02 6.60 7.00
N LEU A 128 -7.15 7.14 7.41
CA LEU A 128 -8.18 7.71 6.55
C LEU A 128 -8.04 9.24 6.55
N LYS A 129 -8.81 9.91 5.69
CA LYS A 129 -8.81 11.38 5.59
C LYS A 129 -9.01 12.10 6.93
N ASN A 130 -9.88 11.60 7.82
CA ASN A 130 -10.21 12.29 9.06
C ASN A 130 -10.23 11.36 10.27
N ARG A 131 -9.55 10.21 10.17
CA ARG A 131 -9.51 9.20 11.22
C ARG A 131 -8.27 8.34 11.12
N ILE A 132 -7.72 7.96 12.26
CA ILE A 132 -6.59 7.01 12.37
C ILE A 132 -7.03 5.83 13.22
N TYR A 133 -6.75 4.62 12.74
CA TYR A 133 -6.94 3.39 13.49
C TYR A 133 -5.60 2.75 13.82
N VAL A 134 -5.49 2.19 15.03
CA VAL A 134 -4.33 1.43 15.47
C VAL A 134 -4.80 0.05 15.93
N TYR A 135 -4.25 -1.00 15.32
CA TYR A 135 -4.53 -2.38 15.67
C TYR A 135 -3.27 -3.06 16.25
N SER A 136 -3.45 -4.08 17.09
CA SER A 136 -2.41 -5.07 17.34
C SER A 136 -2.09 -5.82 16.03
N PHE A 137 -0.86 -6.29 15.89
CA PHE A 137 -0.39 -6.99 14.71
C PHE A 137 0.81 -7.89 15.08
N PRO A 138 1.08 -9.02 14.40
CA PRO A 138 0.30 -9.63 13.32
C PRO A 138 -0.80 -10.60 13.79
N ASP A 139 -0.63 -11.21 14.98
CA ASP A 139 -1.50 -12.31 15.43
C ASP A 139 -2.83 -11.79 15.98
N ASN A 140 -3.92 -12.23 15.35
CA ASN A 140 -5.30 -11.84 15.68
C ASN A 140 -5.46 -10.32 15.93
N PRO A 141 -5.38 -9.48 14.89
CA PRO A 141 -5.43 -8.03 15.03
C PRO A 141 -6.69 -7.53 15.75
N VAL A 142 -6.50 -6.78 16.83
CA VAL A 142 -7.57 -6.14 17.60
C VAL A 142 -7.38 -4.63 17.56
N LYS A 143 -8.47 -3.88 17.39
CA LYS A 143 -8.44 -2.41 17.42
C LYS A 143 -8.05 -1.95 18.83
N LEU A 144 -6.89 -1.31 18.95
CA LEU A 144 -6.38 -0.76 20.21
C LEU A 144 -6.85 0.68 20.40
N PHE A 145 -6.77 1.49 19.34
CA PHE A 145 -7.12 2.90 19.40
C PHE A 145 -7.78 3.38 18.10
N GLU A 146 -8.59 4.42 18.26
CA GLU A 146 -9.22 5.16 17.18
C GLU A 146 -9.15 6.64 17.52
N PHE A 147 -8.70 7.45 16.57
CA PHE A 147 -8.54 8.89 16.75
C PHE A 147 -9.24 9.61 15.61
N ASP A 148 -10.13 10.54 15.94
CA ASP A 148 -10.60 11.52 14.96
C ASP A 148 -9.50 12.55 14.71
N THR A 149 -9.31 12.91 13.45
CA THR A 149 -8.36 13.94 13.04
C THR A 149 -9.09 15.04 12.28
N ARG A 150 -8.42 16.19 12.12
CA ARG A 150 -8.81 17.12 11.05
C ARG A 150 -8.60 16.47 9.69
N ASP A 151 -9.18 17.07 8.67
CA ASP A 151 -8.98 16.67 7.28
C ASP A 151 -7.48 16.63 6.94
N ASN A 152 -7.02 15.42 6.64
CA ASN A 152 -5.66 15.07 6.27
C ASN A 152 -5.70 14.35 4.91
N PRO A 153 -5.84 15.09 3.80
CA PRO A 153 -6.03 14.50 2.48
C PRO A 153 -4.81 13.73 1.95
N LYS A 154 -3.71 13.66 2.70
CA LYS A 154 -2.43 13.11 2.23
C LYS A 154 -1.88 11.97 3.09
N GLY A 155 -2.59 11.62 4.17
CA GLY A 155 -2.21 10.53 5.07
C GLY A 155 -1.12 10.93 6.06
#